data_AF-A0A3N5AKV8-F1
#
_entry.id   AF-A0A3N5AKV8-F1
#
_cell.length_a   1.000
_cell.length_b   1.000
_cell.length_c   1.000
_cell.angle_alpha   90.00
_cell.angle_beta   90.00
_cell.angle_gamma   90.00
#
_symmetry.space_group_name_H-M   'P 1'
#
loop_
_entity.id
_entity.type
_entity.pdbx_description
1 polymer ?
#
loop_
_entity_poly.entity_id
_entity_poly.type
_entity_poly.pdbx_seq_one_letter_code
_entity_poly.pdbx_strand_id
1 'polypeptide(L)'
;MMPSIRNAESIAFDRIKNLVADVLRTTREVTAWRNDYDPGTQEWYTLCNLAETAESLALSLPVEMLPDEEWRWVSPAEYAAVDELLTLLEGTEGK
;
A
#
# COMPACT_ATOMS: atom_id res chain seq x y z
N MET A 1 -10.31 -26.44 7.83
CA MET A 1 -11.65 -25.83 7.72
C MET A 1 -11.45 -24.34 7.89
N MET A 2 -11.53 -23.54 6.82
CA MET A 2 -11.33 -22.09 6.93
C MET A 2 -12.58 -21.44 7.56
N PRO A 3 -12.44 -20.51 8.51
CA PRO A 3 -13.57 -19.81 9.08
C PRO A 3 -14.19 -18.87 8.04
N SER A 4 -15.49 -19.01 7.83
CA SER A 4 -16.30 -18.15 6.96
C SER A 4 -16.69 -16.89 7.73
N ILE A 5 -16.04 -15.76 7.43
CA ILE A 5 -16.43 -14.44 7.90
C ILE A 5 -17.70 -14.03 7.14
N ARG A 6 -18.87 -14.16 7.78
CA ARG A 6 -20.13 -13.72 7.20
C ARG A 6 -20.90 -12.86 8.21
N ASN A 7 -20.91 -11.55 7.93
CA ASN A 7 -22.09 -10.67 7.95
C ASN A 7 -22.07 -9.39 8.82
N ALA A 8 -21.00 -9.08 9.56
CA ALA A 8 -20.82 -7.74 10.15
C ALA A 8 -19.47 -7.10 9.78
N GLU A 9 -18.43 -7.93 9.59
CA GLU A 9 -17.10 -7.48 9.20
C GLU A 9 -17.02 -7.09 7.72
N SER A 10 -17.79 -7.71 6.81
CA SER A 10 -17.65 -7.45 5.37
C SER A 10 -17.99 -6.00 4.98
N ILE A 11 -19.00 -5.40 5.61
CA ILE A 11 -19.37 -3.99 5.37
C ILE A 11 -18.23 -3.04 5.77
N ALA A 12 -17.49 -3.39 6.84
CA ALA A 12 -16.31 -2.62 7.26
C ALA A 12 -15.15 -2.81 6.27
N PHE A 13 -14.91 -4.04 5.81
CA PHE A 13 -13.85 -4.34 4.83
C PHE A 13 -14.10 -3.71 3.46
N ASP A 14 -15.30 -3.84 2.90
CA ASP A 14 -15.66 -3.23 1.60
C ASP A 14 -15.54 -1.70 1.68
N ARG A 15 -15.93 -1.11 2.82
CA ARG A 15 -15.74 0.32 3.06
C ARG A 15 -14.25 0.69 3.13
N ILE A 16 -13.41 -0.10 3.81
CA ILE A 16 -11.97 0.14 3.87
C ILE A 16 -11.37 0.07 2.47
N LYS A 17 -11.68 -0.98 1.68
CA LYS A 17 -11.20 -1.12 0.29
C LYS A 17 -11.55 0.11 -0.56
N ASN A 18 -12.79 0.58 -0.47
CA ASN A 18 -13.22 1.78 -1.19
C ASN A 18 -12.46 3.04 -0.76
N LEU A 19 -12.26 3.21 0.56
CA LEU A 19 -11.48 4.35 1.08
C LEU A 19 -10.01 4.29 0.63
N VAL A 20 -9.41 3.10 0.64
CA VAL A 20 -8.04 2.90 0.16
C VAL A 20 -7.95 3.22 -1.33
N ALA A 21 -8.90 2.74 -2.15
CA ALA A 21 -8.97 3.07 -3.57
C ALA A 21 -9.07 4.58 -3.81
N ASP A 22 -9.89 5.29 -3.03
CA ASP A 22 -10.05 6.74 -3.12
C ASP A 22 -8.75 7.48 -2.77
N VAL A 23 -8.06 7.06 -1.71
CA VAL A 23 -6.76 7.62 -1.32
C VAL A 23 -5.74 7.39 -2.43
N LEU A 24 -5.55 6.15 -2.89
CA LEU A 24 -4.57 5.80 -3.91
C LEU A 24 -4.82 6.53 -5.25
N ARG A 25 -6.09 6.68 -5.64
CA ARG A 25 -6.45 7.47 -6.83
C ARG A 25 -6.00 8.92 -6.67
N THR A 26 -6.26 9.52 -5.51
CA THR A 26 -5.90 10.91 -5.23
C THR A 26 -4.39 11.11 -5.19
N THR A 27 -3.64 10.20 -4.55
CA THR A 27 -2.17 10.29 -4.46
C THR A 27 -1.51 10.12 -5.83
N ARG A 28 -2.05 9.24 -6.68
CA ARG A 28 -1.58 9.05 -8.06
C ARG A 28 -1.82 10.27 -8.93
N GLU A 29 -2.96 10.94 -8.76
CA GLU A 29 -3.27 12.19 -9.46
C GLU A 29 -2.26 13.28 -9.08
N VAL A 30 -2.01 13.48 -7.78
CA VAL A 30 -0.99 14.42 -7.30
C VAL A 30 0.41 14.04 -7.82
N THR A 31 0.74 12.76 -7.83
CA THR A 31 2.04 12.28 -8.34
C THR A 31 2.21 12.55 -9.84
N ALA A 32 1.15 12.37 -10.63
CA ALA A 32 1.17 12.71 -12.05
C ALA A 32 1.37 14.22 -12.26
N TRP A 33 0.75 15.05 -11.42
CA TRP A 33 0.91 16.51 -11.50
C TRP A 33 2.27 17.01 -11.03
N ARG A 34 2.99 16.25 -10.21
CA ARG A 34 4.29 16.64 -9.62
C ARG A 34 5.26 17.19 -10.65
N ASN A 35 5.29 16.61 -11.84
CA ASN A 35 6.25 17.01 -12.89
C ASN A 35 5.68 18.06 -13.84
N ASP A 36 4.37 18.06 -14.06
CA ASP A 36 3.72 18.87 -15.11
C ASP A 36 3.23 20.23 -14.61
N TYR A 37 2.96 20.36 -13.30
CA TYR A 37 2.29 21.53 -12.72
C TYR A 37 2.97 22.11 -11.49
N ASP A 38 4.25 21.80 -11.23
CA ASP A 38 4.99 22.30 -10.07
C ASP A 38 5.11 23.85 -10.06
N PRO A 39 4.43 24.55 -9.13
CA PRO A 39 4.53 26.01 -9.00
C PRO A 39 5.74 26.45 -8.16
N GLY A 40 6.53 25.51 -7.62
CA GLY A 40 7.71 25.76 -6.81
C GLY A 40 7.43 26.28 -5.40
N THR A 41 6.20 26.15 -4.89
CA THR A 41 5.78 26.70 -3.60
C THR A 41 5.89 25.70 -2.46
N GLN A 42 6.01 26.20 -1.22
CA GLN A 42 6.10 25.34 -0.04
C GLN A 42 4.82 24.50 0.17
N GLU A 43 3.66 25.06 -0.16
CA GLU A 43 2.37 24.38 -0.11
C GLU A 43 2.34 23.20 -1.09
N TRP A 44 2.94 23.36 -2.28
CA TRP A 44 3.03 22.29 -3.26
C TRP A 44 3.91 21.14 -2.77
N TYR A 45 5.09 21.43 -2.24
CA TYR A 45 5.95 20.41 -1.65
C TYR A 45 5.27 19.68 -0.49
N THR A 46 4.51 20.42 0.32
CA THR A 46 3.73 19.83 1.43
C THR A 46 2.65 18.87 0.90
N LEU A 47 1.92 19.26 -0.16
CA LEU A 47 0.94 18.40 -0.81
C LEU A 47 1.58 17.13 -1.38
N CYS A 48 2.70 17.25 -2.07
CA CYS A 48 3.43 16.10 -2.62
C CYS A 48 3.88 15.12 -1.52
N ASN A 49 4.47 15.64 -0.43
CA ASN A 49 4.91 14.82 0.69
C ASN A 49 3.74 14.13 1.41
N LEU A 50 2.62 14.84 1.55
CA LEU A 50 1.40 14.27 2.14
C LEU A 50 0.84 13.15 1.26
N ALA A 51 0.86 13.33 -0.07
CA ALA A 51 0.43 12.30 -1.01
C ALA A 51 1.31 11.04 -0.93
N GLU A 52 2.64 11.17 -0.93
CA GLU A 52 3.56 10.04 -0.76
C GLU A 52 3.35 9.31 0.58
N THR A 53 3.15 10.07 1.66
CA THR A 53 2.92 9.49 2.99
C THR A 53 1.59 8.74 3.03
N ALA A 54 0.53 9.32 2.47
CA ALA A 54 -0.80 8.71 2.44
C ALA A 54 -0.80 7.43 1.59
N GLU A 55 -0.12 7.43 0.44
CA GLU A 55 0.05 6.24 -0.39
C GLU A 55 0.79 5.13 0.37
N SER A 56 1.90 5.47 1.03
CA SER A 56 2.68 4.51 1.82
C SER A 56 1.86 3.88 2.94
N LEU A 57 1.05 4.69 3.65
CA LEU A 57 0.16 4.20 4.70
C LEU A 57 -0.95 3.31 4.13
N ALA A 58 -1.55 3.70 3.01
CA ALA A 58 -2.58 2.92 2.34
C ALA A 58 -2.07 1.54 1.91
N LEU A 59 -0.86 1.49 1.31
CA LEU A 59 -0.23 0.24 0.87
C LEU A 59 0.36 -0.61 2.00
N SER A 60 0.48 -0.06 3.21
CA SER A 60 0.92 -0.80 4.40
C SER A 60 -0.19 -1.66 5.04
N LEU A 61 -1.43 -1.49 4.59
CA LEU A 61 -2.55 -2.28 5.09
C LEU A 61 -2.44 -3.75 4.66
N PRO A 62 -3.09 -4.67 5.40
CA PRO A 62 -3.20 -6.06 4.98
C PRO A 62 -3.78 -6.19 3.57
N VAL A 63 -3.31 -7.15 2.77
CA VAL A 63 -3.69 -7.33 1.37
C VAL A 63 -5.20 -7.50 1.19
N GLU A 64 -5.87 -8.12 2.15
CA GLU A 64 -7.32 -8.32 2.16
C GLU A 64 -8.11 -7.00 2.27
N MET A 65 -7.46 -5.93 2.72
CA MET A 65 -8.02 -4.57 2.85
C MET A 65 -7.66 -3.67 1.67
N LEU A 66 -6.80 -4.12 0.76
CA LEU A 66 -6.44 -3.38 -0.44
C LEU A 66 -7.51 -3.55 -1.53
N PRO A 67 -7.65 -2.57 -2.45
CA PRO A 67 -8.45 -2.72 -3.65
C PRO A 67 -7.97 -3.91 -4.47
N ASP A 68 -8.88 -4.55 -5.20
CA ASP A 68 -8.57 -5.77 -5.94
C ASP A 68 -7.54 -5.51 -7.05
N GLU A 69 -7.44 -4.28 -7.57
CA GLU A 69 -6.42 -3.90 -8.57
C GLU A 69 -5.00 -3.83 -7.99
N GLU A 70 -4.88 -3.57 -6.69
CA GLU A 70 -3.61 -3.54 -5.97
C GLU A 70 -3.16 -4.92 -5.51
N TRP A 71 -4.06 -5.92 -5.63
CA TRP A 71 -3.72 -7.30 -5.35
C TRP A 71 -2.75 -7.80 -6.41
N ARG A 72 -1.46 -7.75 -6.08
CA ARG A 72 -0.44 -8.43 -6.88
C ARG A 72 -0.37 -9.89 -6.49
N TRP A 73 -0.50 -10.77 -7.49
CA TRP A 73 -0.09 -12.16 -7.30
C TRP A 73 1.42 -12.22 -7.10
N VAL A 74 1.85 -12.67 -5.92
CA VAL A 74 3.25 -12.91 -5.61
C VAL A 74 3.57 -14.34 -6.01
N SER A 75 4.57 -14.50 -6.87
CA SER A 75 4.98 -15.81 -7.35
C SER A 75 5.68 -16.61 -6.25
N PRO A 76 5.65 -17.96 -6.30
CA PRO A 76 6.43 -18.78 -5.37
C PRO A 76 7.93 -18.45 -5.35
N ALA A 77 8.48 -17.99 -6.48
CA ALA A 77 9.87 -17.58 -6.58
C ALA A 77 10.16 -16.27 -5.81
N GLU A 78 9.22 -15.32 -5.83
CA GLU A 78 9.34 -14.08 -5.05
C GLU A 78 9.22 -14.34 -3.56
N TYR A 79 8.33 -15.25 -3.13
CA TYR A 79 8.29 -15.70 -1.72
C TYR A 79 9.63 -16.32 -1.29
N ALA A 80 10.18 -17.23 -2.10
CA ALA A 80 11.46 -17.85 -1.80
C ALA A 80 12.61 -16.83 -1.69
N ALA A 81 12.62 -15.81 -2.55
CA ALA A 81 13.62 -14.74 -2.48
C ALA A 81 13.48 -13.86 -1.22
N VAL A 82 12.25 -13.59 -0.77
CA VAL A 82 12.00 -12.87 0.49
C VAL A 82 12.42 -13.70 1.69
N ASP A 83 12.09 -15.00 1.72
CA ASP A 83 12.50 -15.91 2.79
C ASP A 83 14.03 -16.03 2.90
N GLU A 84 14.72 -16.08 1.74
CA GLU A 84 16.19 -16.08 1.69
C GLU A 84 16.77 -14.77 2.26
N LEU A 85 16.20 -13.62 1.89
CA LEU A 85 16.59 -12.31 2.42
C LEU A 85 16.39 -12.20 3.94
N LEU A 86 15.24 -12.66 4.46
CA LEU A 86 14.96 -12.65 5.89
C LEU A 86 15.94 -13.54 6.65
N THR A 87 16.22 -14.73 6.12
CA THR A 87 17.21 -15.66 6.71
C THR A 87 18.60 -15.03 6.78
N LEU A 88 19.02 -14.32 5.73
CA LEU A 88 20.31 -13.62 5.69
C LEU A 88 20.36 -12.49 6.72
N LEU A 89 19.28 -11.71 6.86
CA LEU A 89 19.18 -10.60 7.81
C LEU A 89 19.22 -11.08 9.26
N GLU A 90 18.49 -12.15 9.61
CA GLU A 90 18.53 -12.77 10.93
C GLU A 90 19.93 -13.33 11.26
N GLY A 91 20.63 -13.87 10.25
CA GLY A 91 22.01 -14.35 10.39
C GLY A 91 23.03 -13.24 10.66
N THR A 92 22.74 -11.99 10.30
CA THR A 92 23.63 -10.83 10.53
C THR A 92 23.49 -10.18 11.89
N GLU A 93 22.37 -10.34 12.62
CA GLU A 93 22.19 -9.77 13.97
C GLU A 93 22.91 -10.58 15.08
N GLY A 94 23.53 -11.70 14.73
CA GLY A 94 24.19 -12.63 15.67
C GLY A 94 25.71 -12.46 15.87
N LYS A 95 26.34 -11.35 15.47
CA LYS A 95 27.78 -11.11 15.67
C LYS A 95 28.11 -9.74 16.25
#